data_AF-A0A9Q7FC60-F1
#
_entry.id   AF-A0A9Q7FC60-F1
#
_cell.length_a   1.000
_cell.length_b   1.000
_cell.length_c   1.000
_cell.angle_alpha   90.00
_cell.angle_beta   90.00
_cell.angle_gamma   90.00
#
_symmetry.space_group_name_H-M   'P 1'
#
loop_
_entity.id
_entity.type
_entity.pdbx_description
1 polymer ?
#
loop_
_entity_poly.entity_id
_entity_poly.type
_entity_poly.pdbx_seq_one_letter_code
_entity_poly.pdbx_strand_id
1 'polypeptide(L)'
;MPRYFFDLHRVDSELFDDEGTEFGKPDDAVIEAEVAILEFFVESFKMSKEFDLVGIRICDAAGVLVREVSSRDILANLISPEVISI
;
A
#
# COMPACT_ATOMS: atom_id res chain seq x y z
N MET A 1 5.70 17.21 12.06
CA MET A 1 4.59 17.07 11.08
C MET A 1 3.67 15.97 11.60
N PRO A 2 2.40 15.82 11.17
CA PRO A 2 1.61 14.66 11.57
C PRO A 2 2.29 13.36 11.12
N ARG A 3 2.25 12.35 11.97
CA ARG A 3 2.80 11.02 11.72
C ARG A 3 1.68 10.08 11.29
N TYR A 4 1.93 9.33 10.22
CA TYR A 4 1.02 8.36 9.64
C TYR A 4 1.69 6.99 9.64
N PHE A 5 0.90 5.94 9.87
CA PHE A 5 1.36 4.56 10.00
C PHE A 5 0.79 3.75 8.83
N PHE A 6 1.64 2.93 8.20
CA PHE A 6 1.35 2.24 6.93
C PHE A 6 1.18 0.74 7.16
N ASP A 7 -0.01 0.33 7.60
CA ASP A 7 -0.27 -1.08 7.86
C ASP A 7 -0.49 -1.82 6.55
N LEU A 8 0.31 -2.85 6.29
CA LEU A 8 0.18 -3.68 5.08
C LEU A 8 -0.91 -4.71 5.28
N HIS A 9 -1.92 -4.68 4.42
CA HIS A 9 -2.97 -5.69 4.38
C HIS A 9 -2.65 -6.69 3.27
N ARG A 10 -2.36 -7.93 3.65
CA ARG A 10 -2.11 -9.06 2.74
C ARG A 10 -3.25 -10.07 2.82
N VAL A 11 -3.32 -10.97 1.84
CA VAL A 11 -4.40 -11.98 1.74
C VAL A 11 -4.55 -12.80 3.04
N ASP A 12 -3.44 -13.21 3.65
CA ASP A 12 -3.44 -14.09 4.83
C ASP A 12 -2.95 -13.43 6.13
N SER A 13 -2.58 -12.13 6.09
CA SER A 13 -1.98 -11.46 7.25
C SER A 13 -2.06 -9.94 7.18
N GLU A 14 -2.01 -9.30 8.34
CA GLU A 14 -1.76 -7.86 8.47
C GLU A 14 -0.37 -7.63 9.08
N LEU A 15 0.37 -6.66 8.56
CA LEU A 15 1.64 -6.19 9.12
C LEU A 15 1.47 -4.74 9.56
N PHE A 16 1.60 -4.48 10.86
CA PHE A 16 1.47 -3.14 11.42
C PHE A 16 2.79 -2.38 11.34
N ASP A 17 2.70 -1.10 11.04
CA ASP A 17 3.82 -0.16 11.11
C ASP A 17 3.86 0.46 12.51
N ASP A 18 4.90 0.18 13.28
CA ASP A 18 5.07 0.71 14.64
C ASP A 18 5.82 2.06 14.66
N GLU A 19 6.53 2.40 13.59
CA GLU A 19 7.37 3.58 13.54
C GLU A 19 6.63 4.77 12.93
N GLY A 20 5.89 4.53 11.84
CA GLY A 20 5.21 5.58 11.09
C GLY A 20 6.16 6.57 10.43
N THR A 21 5.62 7.35 9.50
CA THR A 21 6.36 8.36 8.75
C THR A 21 5.67 9.71 8.84
N GLU A 22 6.45 10.79 8.91
CA GLU A 22 5.94 12.15 9.02
C GLU A 22 5.66 12.77 7.66
N PHE A 23 4.45 13.29 7.47
CA PHE A 23 4.04 13.96 6.23
C PHE A 23 3.43 15.33 6.51
N GLY A 24 3.64 16.26 5.57
CA GLY A 24 3.04 17.60 5.66
C GLY A 24 1.52 17.57 5.49
N LYS A 25 1.02 16.68 4.62
CA LYS A 25 -0.40 16.50 4.31
C LYS A 25 -0.78 15.01 4.24
N PRO A 26 -2.05 14.65 4.51
CA PRO A 26 -2.53 13.28 4.31
C PRO A 26 -2.35 12.78 2.88
N ASP A 27 -2.52 13.65 1.88
CA ASP A 27 -2.38 13.28 0.47
C ASP A 27 -0.94 12.86 0.12
N ASP A 28 0.07 13.43 0.80
CA ASP A 28 1.47 13.03 0.60
C ASP A 28 1.70 11.59 1.09
N ALA A 29 1.04 11.20 2.19
CA ALA A 29 1.07 9.82 2.68
C ALA A 29 0.37 8.84 1.74
N VAL A 30 -0.70 9.27 1.06
CA VAL A 30 -1.38 8.46 0.04
C VAL A 30 -0.44 8.21 -1.14
N ILE A 31 0.23 9.25 -1.66
CA ILE A 31 1.19 9.11 -2.76
C ILE A 31 2.32 8.14 -2.39
N GLU A 32 2.85 8.22 -1.17
CA GLU A 32 3.87 7.28 -0.70
C GLU A 32 3.36 5.83 -0.70
N ALA A 33 2.13 5.60 -0.20
CA ALA A 33 1.53 4.27 -0.20
C ALA A 33 1.33 3.72 -1.62
N GLU A 34 0.92 4.56 -2.58
CA GLU A 34 0.81 4.17 -3.99
C GLU A 34 2.17 3.74 -4.56
N VAL A 35 3.23 4.52 -4.30
CA VAL A 35 4.60 4.18 -4.73
C VAL A 35 5.05 2.87 -4.10
N ALA A 36 4.86 2.70 -2.79
CA ALA A 36 5.25 1.48 -2.09
C ALA A 36 4.56 0.22 -2.67
N ILE A 37 3.26 0.29 -2.99
CA ILE A 37 2.54 -0.80 -3.65
C ILE A 37 3.21 -1.19 -4.98
N LEU A 38 3.62 -0.22 -5.79
CA LEU A 38 4.29 -0.46 -7.05
C LEU A 38 5.66 -1.07 -6.87
N GLU A 39 6.42 -0.63 -5.87
CA GLU A 39 7.72 -1.21 -5.53
C GLU A 39 7.57 -2.68 -5.10
N PHE A 40 6.60 -2.98 -4.22
CA PHE A 40 6.27 -4.36 -3.82
C PHE A 40 5.88 -5.23 -5.01
N PHE A 41 5.06 -4.71 -5.92
CA PHE A 41 4.66 -5.44 -7.13
C PHE A 41 5.86 -5.75 -8.02
N VAL A 42 6.69 -4.73 -8.30
CA VAL A 42 7.89 -4.88 -9.13
C VAL A 42 8.89 -5.85 -8.50
N GLU A 43 9.08 -5.79 -7.18
CA GLU A 43 9.94 -6.74 -6.47
C GLU A 43 9.41 -8.17 -6.56
N SER A 44 8.12 -8.37 -6.27
CA SER A 44 7.47 -9.69 -6.37
C SER A 44 7.59 -10.27 -7.78
N PHE A 45 7.38 -9.45 -8.80
CA PHE A 45 7.55 -9.83 -10.20
C PHE A 45 8.99 -10.23 -10.54
N LYS A 46 9.98 -9.42 -10.13
CA LYS A 46 11.41 -9.74 -10.33
C LYS A 46 11.81 -11.04 -9.65
N MET A 47 11.22 -11.34 -8.50
CA MET A 47 11.48 -12.57 -7.75
C MET A 47 10.65 -13.78 -8.22
N SER A 48 9.76 -13.61 -9.21
CA SER A 48 8.79 -14.63 -9.62
C SER A 48 7.98 -15.18 -8.43
N LYS A 49 7.65 -14.29 -7.48
CA LYS A 49 6.79 -14.59 -6.33
C LYS A 49 5.37 -14.14 -6.61
N GLU A 50 4.42 -14.82 -5.99
CA GLU A 50 3.04 -14.37 -5.94
C GLU A 50 2.95 -13.03 -5.21
N PHE A 51 2.17 -12.12 -5.78
CA PHE A 51 1.91 -10.82 -5.17
C PHE A 51 0.67 -10.93 -4.28
N ASP A 52 0.88 -10.81 -2.97
CA ASP A 52 -0.12 -11.08 -1.93
C ASP A 52 -0.61 -9.81 -1.21
N LEU A 53 -0.12 -8.63 -1.59
CA LEU A 53 -0.52 -7.36 -0.99
C LEU A 53 -1.89 -6.92 -1.55
N VAL A 54 -2.86 -6.78 -0.65
CA VAL A 54 -4.22 -6.32 -0.96
C VAL A 54 -4.28 -4.80 -1.00
N GLY A 55 -3.58 -4.16 -0.06
CA GLY A 55 -3.51 -2.71 0.02
C GLY A 55 -2.71 -2.24 1.24
N ILE A 56 -2.63 -0.91 1.38
CA ILE A 56 -1.98 -0.25 2.50
C ILE A 56 -3.00 0.62 3.23
N ARG A 57 -3.13 0.42 4.53
CA ARG A 57 -3.98 1.22 5.41
C ARG A 57 -3.14 2.31 6.05
N ILE A 58 -3.58 3.55 5.91
CA ILE A 58 -2.91 4.73 6.45
C ILE A 58 -3.66 5.14 7.71
N CYS A 59 -3.03 4.97 8.86
CA CYS A 59 -3.57 5.27 10.18
C CYS A 59 -2.92 6.50 10.79
N ASP A 60 -3.63 7.22 11.66
CA ASP A 60 -3.05 8.29 12.48
C ASP A 60 -2.42 7.75 13.77
N ALA A 61 -1.83 8.64 14.59
CA ALA A 61 -1.19 8.28 15.85
C ALA A 61 -2.14 7.72 16.93
N ALA A 62 -3.46 7.82 16.74
CA ALA A 62 -4.45 7.19 17.61
C ALA A 62 -4.88 5.80 17.08
N GLY A 63 -4.30 5.33 15.97
CA GLY A 63 -4.69 4.11 15.28
C GLY A 63 -5.99 4.27 14.48
N VAL A 64 -6.43 5.50 14.20
CA VAL A 64 -7.64 5.74 13.41
C VAL A 64 -7.29 5.69 11.94
N LEU A 65 -8.04 4.89 11.18
CA LEU A 65 -7.90 4.80 9.73
C LEU A 65 -8.23 6.14 9.08
N VAL A 66 -7.24 6.73 8.41
CA VAL A 66 -7.37 7.98 7.65
C VAL A 66 -7.76 7.67 6.20
N ARG A 67 -7.05 6.73 5.58
CA ARG A 67 -7.22 6.29 4.19
C ARG A 67 -6.78 4.85 4.00
N GLU A 68 -7.27 4.23 2.94
CA GLU A 68 -6.81 2.92 2.47
C GLU A 68 -6.52 3.02 0.97
N VAL A 69 -5.39 2.45 0.55
CA VAL A 69 -4.94 2.42 -0.84
C VAL A 69 -4.95 0.97 -1.31
N SER A 70 -5.82 0.66 -2.27
CA SER A 70 -5.96 -0.71 -2.79
C SER A 70 -4.92 -1.00 -3.86
N SER A 71 -4.20 -2.12 -3.72
CA SER A 71 -3.27 -2.57 -4.75
C SER A 71 -3.97 -2.89 -6.07
N ARG A 72 -5.24 -3.35 -6.01
CA ARG A 72 -6.04 -3.59 -7.21
C ARG A 72 -6.28 -2.31 -8.00
N ASP A 73 -6.69 -1.24 -7.34
CA ASP A 73 -7.01 0.03 -7.99
C ASP A 73 -5.75 0.66 -8.63
N ILE A 74 -4.62 0.56 -7.93
CA ILE A 74 -3.32 1.06 -8.43
C ILE A 74 -2.85 0.26 -9.65
N LEU A 75 -2.87 -1.08 -9.57
CA LEU A 75 -2.38 -1.93 -10.65
C LEU A 75 -3.33 -1.95 -11.86
N ALA A 76 -4.64 -1.81 -11.67
CA ALA A 76 -5.61 -1.70 -12.75
C ALA A 76 -5.37 -0.50 -13.67
N ASN A 77 -4.76 0.57 -13.15
CA ASN A 77 -4.42 1.76 -13.94
C ASN A 77 -3.12 1.59 -14.75
N LEU A 78 -2.29 0.60 -14.43
CA LEU A 78 -0.94 0.42 -15.02
C LEU A 78 -0.85 -0.76 -15.97
N ILE A 79 -1.67 -1.78 -15.74
CA ILE A 79 -1.59 -3.04 -16.49
C ILE A 79 -2.82 -3.13 -17.38
N SER A 80 -2.60 -3.38 -18.69
CA SER A 80 -3.70 -3.67 -19.62
C SER A 80 -4.60 -4.77 -19.05
N PRO A 81 -5.94 -4.65 -19.13
CA PRO A 81 -6.89 -5.61 -18.55
C PRO A 81 -6.63 -7.08 -18.91
N GLU A 82 -5.96 -7.34 -20.03
CA GLU A 82 -5.62 -8.68 -20.52
C GLU A 82 -4.67 -9.48 -19.61
N VAL A 83 -3.95 -8.82 -18.70
CA VAL A 83 -2.97 -9.46 -17.80
C VAL A 83 -3.54 -9.69 -16.39
N ILE A 84 -4.61 -9.00 -16.01
CA ILE A 84 -5.22 -9.09 -14.69
C ILE A 84 -6.32 -10.18 -14.70
N SER A 85 -5.91 -11.45 -14.66
CA SER A 85 -6.79 -12.54 -14.22
C SER A 85 -6.42 -12.88 -12.78
N ILE A 86 -6.99 -12.12 -11.85
CA ILE A 86 -6.99 -12.40 -10.40
C ILE A 86 -8.44 -12.73 -10.02
#